data_AF-A0A2G5UR52-F1
#
_entry.id   AF-A0A2G5UR52-F1
#
_cell.length_a   1.000
_cell.length_b   1.000
_cell.length_c   1.000
_cell.angle_alpha   90.00
_cell.angle_beta   90.00
_cell.angle_gamma   90.00
#
_symmetry.space_group_name_H-M   'P 1'
#
loop_
_entity.id
_entity.type
_entity.pdbx_description
1 polymer ?
#
loop_
_entity_poly.entity_id
_entity_poly.type
_entity_poly.pdbx_seq_one_letter_code
_entity_poly.pdbx_strand_id
1 'polypeptide(L)'
;MEDSMTSKKSVKIAVEKLANLTIEKRLEAKNKDEVIQRTTPDDIQKPSMLVEALELEKPTSESIQKTPASEKVSEVEASSPEGYKKTPVLENALVVDPPTSLSDVNQKKNQLEKLPVIDMNQSKNCAKCSRTSEMCNEAKKALKLTQNKLEKYEKKAKRTDEVEKELKALKLETKKKEKEAERRELEMGKKQKMIEELELKVSRLEANETRMRLNEKNHSIHEKEQSELIDELTTQLENQNEKIQLMELELQRNEESLKLEIRQKERGFEELRAVIFIMSTEMESIQRDNRNLQEQIASIPEAPPTPTVPEYPSEEQPNHHRFALFRFQRIKDSLCHKKQLGQAKEMVEKMKSSSNLVEIHQIAEYEYYQFEGKLLKYVKEVELNIQRIKENCDVSTVNPLPDSPEFSNRFINLYWRIINNQSITSSEIEVPDSECFICYVEMTSDQKTLQCEECKKVTHFECASKWLKIHRSCPHCRREMLNPEEFPDLGQ
;
A
#
# COMPACT_ATOMS: atom_id res chain seq x y z
N MET A 1 -43.86 2.49 -26.05
CA MET A 1 -43.31 1.10 -26.13
C MET A 1 -42.17 0.99 -27.15
N GLU A 2 -42.06 1.90 -28.13
CA GLU A 2 -40.97 1.90 -29.12
C GLU A 2 -39.61 2.35 -28.56
N ASP A 3 -39.56 3.34 -27.64
CA ASP A 3 -38.29 3.84 -27.07
C ASP A 3 -37.50 2.81 -26.24
N SER A 4 -38.17 1.81 -25.66
CA SER A 4 -37.51 0.73 -24.90
C SER A 4 -36.80 -0.27 -25.83
N MET A 5 -37.29 -0.43 -27.06
CA MET A 5 -36.71 -1.35 -28.05
C MET A 5 -35.45 -0.74 -28.68
N THR A 6 -35.42 0.58 -28.87
CA THR A 6 -34.26 1.31 -29.42
C THR A 6 -33.09 1.31 -28.44
N SER A 7 -33.36 1.54 -27.15
CA SER A 7 -32.33 1.53 -26.10
C SER A 7 -31.69 0.13 -25.93
N LYS A 8 -32.49 -0.94 -25.93
CA LYS A 8 -31.96 -2.33 -25.86
C LYS A 8 -31.11 -2.71 -27.07
N LYS A 9 -31.43 -2.17 -28.26
CA LYS A 9 -30.64 -2.41 -29.48
C LYS A 9 -29.29 -1.70 -29.44
N SER A 10 -29.25 -0.47 -28.91
CA SER A 10 -28.01 0.30 -28.72
C SER A 10 -27.08 -0.35 -27.70
N VAL A 11 -27.62 -0.85 -26.58
CA VAL A 11 -26.84 -1.58 -25.57
C VAL A 11 -26.26 -2.88 -26.13
N LYS A 12 -27.06 -3.62 -26.93
CA LYS A 12 -26.58 -4.86 -27.56
C LYS A 12 -25.43 -4.60 -28.53
N ILE A 13 -25.50 -3.53 -29.33
CA ILE A 13 -24.42 -3.11 -30.24
C ILE A 13 -23.16 -2.68 -29.47
N ALA A 14 -23.32 -1.98 -28.34
CA ALA A 14 -22.19 -1.58 -27.52
C ALA A 14 -21.47 -2.78 -26.89
N VAL A 15 -22.22 -3.78 -26.42
CA VAL A 15 -21.67 -5.04 -25.86
C VAL A 15 -20.93 -5.84 -26.94
N GLU A 16 -21.46 -5.90 -28.16
CA GLU A 16 -20.79 -6.59 -29.29
C GLU A 16 -19.49 -5.90 -29.71
N LYS A 17 -19.46 -4.55 -29.69
CA LYS A 17 -18.23 -3.77 -29.95
C LYS A 17 -17.17 -3.98 -28.87
N LEU A 18 -17.56 -4.04 -27.59
CA LEU A 18 -16.66 -4.32 -26.48
C LEU A 18 -16.08 -5.74 -26.54
N ALA A 19 -16.88 -6.72 -26.96
CA ALA A 19 -16.41 -8.10 -27.16
C ALA A 19 -15.35 -8.18 -28.28
N ASN A 20 -15.58 -7.49 -29.40
CA ASN A 20 -14.64 -7.47 -30.53
C ASN A 20 -13.32 -6.76 -30.18
N LEU A 21 -13.39 -5.64 -29.45
CA LEU A 21 -12.19 -4.92 -28.98
C LEU A 21 -11.33 -5.78 -28.03
N THR A 22 -11.98 -6.62 -27.23
CA THR A 22 -11.29 -7.53 -26.29
C THR A 22 -10.59 -8.67 -27.03
N ILE A 23 -11.15 -9.12 -28.16
CA ILE A 23 -10.55 -10.15 -29.02
C ILE A 23 -9.33 -9.59 -29.76
N GLU A 24 -9.41 -8.38 -30.33
CA GLU A 24 -8.27 -7.72 -30.98
C GLU A 24 -7.09 -7.51 -30.02
N LYS A 25 -7.35 -7.01 -28.80
CA LYS A 25 -6.30 -6.83 -27.78
C LYS A 25 -5.65 -8.15 -27.35
N ARG A 26 -6.40 -9.27 -27.36
CA ARG A 26 -5.85 -10.61 -27.09
C ARG A 26 -5.00 -11.14 -28.23
N LEU A 27 -5.31 -10.79 -29.49
CA LEU A 27 -4.52 -11.17 -30.65
C LEU A 27 -3.23 -10.35 -30.75
N GLU A 28 -3.27 -9.06 -30.42
CA GLU A 28 -2.07 -8.21 -30.33
C GLU A 28 -1.12 -8.64 -29.22
N ALA A 29 -1.63 -9.08 -28.07
CA ALA A 29 -0.80 -9.61 -26.99
C ALA A 29 -0.08 -10.91 -27.41
N LYS A 30 -0.78 -11.82 -28.12
CA LYS A 30 -0.18 -13.06 -28.64
C LYS A 30 0.89 -12.81 -29.71
N ASN A 31 0.72 -11.79 -30.56
CA ASN A 31 1.72 -11.43 -31.57
C ASN A 31 2.99 -10.81 -30.95
N LYS A 32 2.90 -10.15 -29.79
CA LYS A 32 4.07 -9.62 -29.10
C LYS A 32 4.93 -10.71 -28.44
N ASP A 33 4.32 -11.76 -27.93
CA ASP A 33 5.03 -12.90 -27.35
C ASP A 33 5.76 -13.77 -28.41
N GLU A 34 5.26 -13.80 -29.65
CA GLU A 34 5.90 -14.54 -30.75
C GLU A 34 7.13 -13.81 -31.35
N VAL A 35 7.19 -12.48 -31.23
CA VAL A 35 8.32 -11.66 -31.69
C VAL A 35 9.52 -11.73 -30.74
N ILE A 36 9.29 -12.02 -29.45
CA ILE A 36 10.35 -12.11 -28.43
C ILE A 36 11.13 -13.45 -28.50
N GLN A 37 10.57 -14.48 -29.15
CA GLN A 37 11.20 -15.81 -29.23
C GLN A 37 12.05 -16.05 -30.50
N ARG A 38 12.15 -15.08 -31.43
CA ARG A 38 12.89 -15.23 -32.69
C ARG A 38 14.03 -14.22 -32.87
N THR A 39 14.93 -14.12 -31.90
CA THR A 39 16.28 -13.54 -32.16
C THR A 39 17.32 -14.21 -31.26
N THR A 40 17.91 -15.30 -31.73
CA THR A 40 19.25 -15.76 -31.31
C THR A 40 20.30 -15.11 -32.22
N PRO A 41 21.41 -14.58 -31.69
CA PRO A 41 22.45 -13.95 -32.50
C PRO A 41 23.56 -14.96 -32.86
N ASP A 42 23.72 -15.22 -34.15
CA ASP A 42 24.95 -15.81 -34.70
C ASP A 42 25.69 -14.77 -35.57
N ASP A 43 26.98 -14.66 -35.27
CA ASP A 43 28.13 -14.37 -36.12
C ASP A 43 28.59 -12.93 -36.49
N ILE A 44 29.90 -12.72 -36.16
CA ILE A 44 30.95 -11.87 -36.79
C ILE A 44 30.93 -10.38 -36.36
N GLN A 45 31.97 -9.74 -35.78
CA GLN A 45 33.43 -9.90 -35.90
C GLN A 45 34.15 -9.21 -34.72
N LYS A 46 35.24 -9.82 -34.23
CA LYS A 46 36.23 -9.22 -33.31
C LYS A 46 37.40 -8.62 -34.12
N PRO A 47 38.14 -7.63 -33.58
CA PRO A 47 39.55 -7.90 -33.26
C PRO A 47 39.91 -7.35 -31.86
N SER A 48 40.40 -8.20 -30.94
CA SER A 48 41.83 -8.45 -30.65
C SER A 48 42.44 -7.36 -29.76
N MET A 49 42.77 -7.70 -28.50
CA MET A 49 44.14 -7.70 -27.99
C MET A 49 44.20 -8.32 -26.57
N LEU A 50 45.07 -9.33 -26.50
CA LEU A 50 45.91 -9.83 -25.40
C LEU A 50 45.36 -10.30 -24.04
N VAL A 51 45.89 -11.47 -23.71
CA VAL A 51 45.79 -12.31 -22.52
C VAL A 51 46.96 -11.98 -21.60
N GLU A 52 46.71 -11.93 -20.29
CA GLU A 52 47.70 -12.37 -19.30
C GLU A 52 46.95 -13.07 -18.14
N ALA A 53 47.39 -14.29 -17.84
CA ALA A 53 46.88 -15.16 -16.80
C ALA A 53 47.65 -14.93 -15.49
N LEU A 54 47.06 -15.28 -14.33
CA LEU A 54 47.74 -15.93 -13.20
C LEU A 54 46.74 -16.30 -12.07
N GLU A 55 46.52 -17.60 -11.97
CA GLU A 55 46.55 -18.49 -10.79
C GLU A 55 45.79 -18.21 -9.48
N LEU A 56 45.08 -19.26 -9.07
CA LEU A 56 44.54 -19.56 -7.74
C LEU A 56 45.66 -19.74 -6.70
N GLU A 57 45.36 -19.34 -5.47
CA GLU A 57 45.75 -20.12 -4.28
C GLU A 57 44.55 -20.35 -3.33
N LYS A 58 44.45 -21.59 -2.82
CA LYS A 58 43.68 -21.99 -1.64
C LYS A 58 44.63 -22.05 -0.43
N PRO A 59 44.11 -22.04 0.80
CA PRO A 59 44.25 -23.27 1.58
C PRO A 59 43.03 -23.68 2.44
N THR A 60 43.13 -24.95 2.86
CA THR A 60 42.27 -25.91 3.58
C THR A 60 42.20 -25.76 5.10
N SER A 61 41.16 -26.35 5.74
CA SER A 61 41.17 -27.43 6.78
C SER A 61 39.93 -27.37 7.72
N GLU A 62 39.11 -28.44 7.77
CA GLU A 62 38.88 -29.43 8.88
C GLU A 62 38.00 -28.91 10.04
N SER A 63 37.12 -29.65 10.75
CA SER A 63 36.54 -31.00 10.76
C SER A 63 35.49 -31.00 11.90
N ILE A 64 34.45 -31.86 11.84
CA ILE A 64 33.96 -32.75 12.93
C ILE A 64 32.46 -33.12 12.75
N GLN A 65 32.26 -34.43 12.90
CA GLN A 65 31.13 -35.29 12.63
C GLN A 65 30.15 -35.41 13.82
N LYS A 66 28.88 -35.78 13.57
CA LYS A 66 28.27 -37.09 13.97
C LYS A 66 26.72 -37.09 13.94
N THR A 67 26.18 -37.96 13.09
CA THR A 67 24.91 -38.73 13.17
C THR A 67 25.09 -39.93 14.17
N PRO A 68 24.11 -40.85 14.48
CA PRO A 68 23.07 -41.39 13.58
C PRO A 68 21.75 -42.03 14.11
N ALA A 69 20.90 -42.40 13.12
CA ALA A 69 20.01 -43.59 12.98
C ALA A 69 18.77 -43.74 13.89
N SER A 70 17.62 -44.35 13.50
CA SER A 70 17.25 -45.21 12.36
C SER A 70 15.71 -45.27 12.16
N GLU A 71 15.27 -45.49 10.90
CA GLU A 71 14.23 -46.42 10.35
C GLU A 71 12.92 -46.74 11.14
N LYS A 72 11.71 -46.98 10.57
CA LYS A 72 11.15 -47.14 9.20
C LYS A 72 9.59 -47.31 9.32
N VAL A 73 8.83 -46.77 8.34
CA VAL A 73 7.72 -47.39 7.52
C VAL A 73 6.45 -47.88 8.28
N SER A 74 5.29 -47.20 8.18
CA SER A 74 4.14 -47.33 7.21
C SER A 74 3.49 -48.73 7.22
N GLU A 75 2.17 -48.99 7.11
CA GLU A 75 1.01 -48.42 6.40
C GLU A 75 -0.21 -49.32 6.87
N VAL A 76 -1.50 -48.97 6.93
CA VAL A 76 -2.52 -49.10 5.85
C VAL A 76 -3.94 -48.88 6.46
N GLU A 77 -4.68 -48.00 5.78
CA GLU A 77 -6.12 -47.92 5.41
C GLU A 77 -7.33 -48.37 6.26
N ALA A 78 -8.40 -47.62 5.97
CA ALA A 78 -9.77 -47.65 6.46
C ALA A 78 -10.69 -48.61 5.70
N SER A 79 -11.81 -49.03 6.32
CA SER A 79 -13.10 -49.26 5.64
C SER A 79 -14.28 -49.27 6.65
N SER A 80 -15.34 -48.53 6.34
CA SER A 80 -16.75 -48.73 6.81
C SER A 80 -17.48 -49.67 5.80
N PRO A 81 -18.80 -50.02 5.82
CA PRO A 81 -19.95 -49.52 6.62
C PRO A 81 -21.06 -50.55 7.04
N GLU A 82 -22.07 -50.03 7.79
CA GLU A 82 -23.55 -50.30 7.82
C GLU A 82 -24.13 -51.75 7.87
N GLY A 83 -25.22 -52.11 8.57
CA GLY A 83 -26.28 -51.41 9.32
C GLY A 83 -27.49 -52.35 9.60
N TYR A 84 -28.53 -51.82 10.28
CA TYR A 84 -29.91 -52.31 10.52
C TYR A 84 -30.21 -53.14 11.80
N LYS A 85 -30.79 -52.52 12.87
CA LYS A 85 -32.24 -52.27 13.22
C LYS A 85 -32.92 -53.52 13.84
N LYS A 86 -33.63 -53.51 14.99
CA LYS A 86 -34.60 -52.55 15.58
C LYS A 86 -34.90 -52.89 17.07
N THR A 87 -35.10 -51.82 17.83
CA THR A 87 -35.96 -51.52 19.02
C THR A 87 -37.25 -52.37 19.22
N PRO A 88 -37.91 -52.41 20.43
CA PRO A 88 -38.43 -51.20 21.09
C PRO A 88 -38.54 -51.13 22.64
N VAL A 89 -38.91 -49.90 22.98
CA VAL A 89 -39.02 -49.13 24.22
C VAL A 89 -40.39 -49.35 24.91
N LEU A 90 -40.45 -49.38 26.26
CA LEU A 90 -41.02 -48.34 27.14
C LEU A 90 -41.25 -48.87 28.58
N GLU A 91 -40.93 -48.03 29.56
CA GLU A 91 -41.20 -48.15 30.99
C GLU A 91 -42.62 -47.65 31.38
N ASN A 92 -43.16 -48.31 32.43
CA ASN A 92 -43.89 -47.81 33.61
C ASN A 92 -45.23 -47.07 33.49
N ALA A 93 -46.22 -47.51 34.29
CA ALA A 93 -46.57 -46.86 35.56
C ALA A 93 -47.78 -47.48 36.32
N LEU A 94 -47.60 -47.61 37.65
CA LEU A 94 -48.54 -47.35 38.77
C LEU A 94 -49.56 -48.41 39.31
N VAL A 95 -49.42 -48.66 40.64
CA VAL A 95 -50.43 -48.60 41.74
C VAL A 95 -51.03 -49.89 42.36
N VAL A 96 -50.66 -50.07 43.66
CA VAL A 96 -51.43 -50.52 44.88
C VAL A 96 -51.68 -52.02 45.20
N ASP A 97 -51.31 -52.39 46.44
CA ASP A 97 -51.49 -53.64 47.23
C ASP A 97 -52.97 -54.05 47.51
N PRO A 98 -53.31 -55.10 48.31
CA PRO A 98 -52.94 -56.54 48.43
C PRO A 98 -54.26 -57.42 48.27
N PRO A 99 -54.52 -58.65 48.81
CA PRO A 99 -53.73 -59.60 49.65
C PRO A 99 -53.82 -61.12 49.33
N THR A 100 -52.97 -61.89 50.03
CA THR A 100 -53.12 -63.28 50.56
C THR A 100 -53.62 -64.44 49.67
N SER A 101 -52.80 -65.49 49.51
CA SER A 101 -53.10 -66.85 50.03
C SER A 101 -51.98 -67.90 49.81
N LEU A 102 -51.63 -68.56 50.92
CA LEU A 102 -51.39 -70.00 51.12
C LEU A 102 -50.32 -70.78 50.32
N SER A 103 -49.36 -71.30 51.09
CA SER A 103 -48.92 -72.70 50.99
C SER A 103 -48.48 -73.19 52.38
N ASP A 104 -49.17 -74.21 52.90
CA ASP A 104 -48.68 -75.49 53.44
C ASP A 104 -47.39 -75.55 54.30
N VAL A 105 -47.21 -76.38 55.32
CA VAL A 105 -47.97 -77.44 56.00
C VAL A 105 -47.11 -77.86 57.21
N ASN A 106 -47.76 -78.26 58.32
CA ASN A 106 -47.29 -79.12 59.42
C ASN A 106 -46.03 -78.74 60.25
N GLN A 107 -46.19 -78.65 61.57
CA GLN A 107 -45.97 -79.81 62.45
C GLN A 107 -46.50 -79.61 63.89
N LYS A 108 -46.92 -80.74 64.45
CA LYS A 108 -47.67 -81.00 65.69
C LYS A 108 -46.87 -80.83 67.00
N LYS A 109 -47.65 -80.94 68.09
CA LYS A 109 -47.35 -81.35 69.49
C LYS A 109 -46.94 -80.22 70.43
N ASN A 110 -47.44 -80.10 71.66
CA ASN A 110 -48.28 -80.94 72.52
C ASN A 110 -48.96 -80.01 73.54
N GLN A 111 -50.27 -80.15 73.76
CA GLN A 111 -50.91 -79.67 74.99
C GLN A 111 -50.94 -80.84 75.98
N LEU A 112 -50.31 -80.66 77.14
CA LEU A 112 -50.40 -81.57 78.28
C LEU A 112 -51.15 -80.83 79.41
N GLU A 113 -52.44 -81.13 79.49
CA GLU A 113 -53.14 -81.57 80.69
C GLU A 113 -52.66 -80.98 82.05
N LYS A 114 -53.40 -79.99 82.55
CA LYS A 114 -53.37 -79.61 83.97
C LYS A 114 -54.37 -80.46 84.75
N LEU A 115 -53.88 -81.40 85.53
CA LEU A 115 -54.62 -82.00 86.65
C LEU A 115 -54.72 -81.00 87.81
N PRO A 116 -55.90 -80.80 88.42
CA PRO A 116 -56.02 -80.29 89.76
C PRO A 116 -55.71 -81.39 90.79
N VAL A 117 -54.93 -81.01 91.78
CA VAL A 117 -54.59 -81.79 92.96
C VAL A 117 -55.70 -81.62 94.01
N ILE A 118 -55.78 -82.62 94.90
CA ILE A 118 -56.31 -82.63 96.28
C ILE A 118 -57.66 -83.37 96.42
N ASP A 119 -57.57 -84.62 96.89
CA ASP A 119 -57.98 -84.93 98.27
C ASP A 119 -57.24 -86.19 98.76
N MET A 120 -56.23 -86.01 99.62
CA MET A 120 -55.68 -87.09 100.43
C MET A 120 -56.01 -86.76 101.88
N ASN A 121 -57.05 -87.46 102.33
CA ASN A 121 -57.52 -87.48 103.69
C ASN A 121 -56.39 -87.72 104.71
N GLN A 122 -56.60 -87.06 105.83
CA GLN A 122 -55.72 -86.90 106.98
C GLN A 122 -55.10 -88.22 107.43
N SER A 123 -53.77 -88.31 107.33
CA SER A 123 -52.96 -89.28 108.07
C SER A 123 -52.00 -88.52 108.97
N LYS A 124 -52.03 -88.84 110.27
CA LYS A 124 -51.25 -88.19 111.33
C LYS A 124 -49.76 -88.29 111.01
N ASN A 125 -49.15 -87.19 110.61
CA ASN A 125 -47.73 -87.14 110.27
C ASN A 125 -46.87 -86.70 111.45
N CYS A 126 -45.85 -87.50 111.73
CA CYS A 126 -44.75 -87.24 112.65
C CYS A 126 -43.90 -86.02 112.21
N ALA A 127 -43.26 -85.34 113.15
CA ALA A 127 -42.46 -84.12 112.95
C ALA A 127 -41.40 -84.18 111.83
N LYS A 128 -40.95 -85.38 111.42
CA LYS A 128 -40.06 -85.55 110.26
C LYS A 128 -40.77 -85.25 108.92
N CYS A 129 -42.05 -85.54 108.76
CA CYS A 129 -42.79 -85.31 107.51
C CYS A 129 -43.23 -83.84 107.32
N SER A 130 -43.45 -83.08 108.40
CA SER A 130 -43.73 -81.63 108.32
C SER A 130 -42.51 -80.84 107.82
N ARG A 131 -41.30 -81.17 108.32
CA ARG A 131 -40.04 -80.57 107.83
C ARG A 131 -39.82 -80.86 106.35
N THR A 132 -40.07 -82.08 105.89
CA THR A 132 -39.95 -82.43 104.46
C THR A 132 -40.99 -81.70 103.59
N SER A 133 -42.21 -81.51 104.09
CA SER A 133 -43.27 -80.75 103.39
C SER A 133 -42.96 -79.25 103.31
N GLU A 134 -42.44 -78.66 104.39
CA GLU A 134 -41.97 -77.27 104.42
C GLU A 134 -40.81 -77.05 103.44
N MET A 135 -39.79 -77.91 103.48
CA MET A 135 -38.69 -77.86 102.50
C MET A 135 -39.19 -78.06 101.06
N CYS A 136 -40.20 -78.92 100.84
CA CYS A 136 -40.79 -79.11 99.52
C CYS A 136 -41.56 -77.86 99.04
N ASN A 137 -42.29 -77.19 99.93
CA ASN A 137 -43.02 -75.96 99.62
C ASN A 137 -42.08 -74.76 99.40
N GLU A 138 -41.00 -74.67 100.16
CA GLU A 138 -39.96 -73.66 100.00
C GLU A 138 -39.16 -73.89 98.71
N ALA A 139 -38.83 -75.15 98.39
CA ALA A 139 -38.27 -75.53 97.10
C ALA A 139 -39.20 -75.19 95.94
N LYS A 140 -40.53 -75.37 96.07
CA LYS A 140 -41.52 -74.94 95.06
C LYS A 140 -41.58 -73.42 94.89
N LYS A 141 -41.49 -72.65 95.98
CA LYS A 141 -41.43 -71.18 95.93
C LYS A 141 -40.14 -70.70 95.25
N ALA A 142 -39.00 -71.32 95.59
CA ALA A 142 -37.71 -71.06 94.96
C ALA A 142 -37.74 -71.40 93.46
N LEU A 143 -38.31 -72.55 93.09
CA LEU A 143 -38.50 -72.97 91.70
C LEU A 143 -39.37 -71.98 90.91
N LYS A 144 -40.44 -71.46 91.50
CA LYS A 144 -41.30 -70.46 90.86
C LYS A 144 -40.59 -69.11 90.68
N LEU A 145 -39.79 -68.69 91.66
CA LEU A 145 -38.98 -67.47 91.56
C LEU A 145 -37.90 -67.59 90.47
N THR A 146 -37.23 -68.74 90.38
CA THR A 146 -36.21 -68.98 89.35
C THR A 146 -36.84 -69.08 87.97
N GLN A 147 -38.01 -69.71 87.83
CA GLN A 147 -38.76 -69.78 86.56
C GLN A 147 -39.18 -68.38 86.08
N ASN A 148 -39.68 -67.52 86.96
CA ASN A 148 -40.01 -66.13 86.63
C ASN A 148 -38.78 -65.31 86.23
N LYS A 149 -37.62 -65.54 86.87
CA LYS A 149 -36.35 -64.92 86.47
C LYS A 149 -35.90 -65.42 85.09
N LEU A 150 -36.01 -66.72 84.84
CA LEU A 150 -35.65 -67.33 83.57
C LEU A 150 -36.50 -66.77 82.42
N GLU A 151 -37.82 -66.64 82.63
CA GLU A 151 -38.75 -66.06 81.66
C GLU A 151 -38.42 -64.58 81.36
N LYS A 152 -37.99 -63.81 82.36
CA LYS A 152 -37.51 -62.43 82.16
C LYS A 152 -36.23 -62.39 81.32
N TYR A 153 -35.29 -63.30 81.56
CA TYR A 153 -34.06 -63.39 80.77
C TYR A 153 -34.36 -63.84 79.34
N GLU A 154 -35.26 -64.80 79.14
CA GLU A 154 -35.68 -65.25 77.82
C GLU A 154 -36.37 -64.14 77.02
N LYS A 155 -37.25 -63.34 77.65
CA LYS A 155 -37.87 -62.17 77.00
C LYS A 155 -36.85 -61.09 76.63
N LYS A 156 -35.82 -60.87 77.47
CA LYS A 156 -34.74 -59.94 77.16
C LYS A 156 -33.88 -60.45 76.00
N ALA A 157 -33.55 -61.74 75.99
CA ALA A 157 -32.80 -62.38 74.91
C ALA A 157 -33.55 -62.26 73.56
N LYS A 158 -34.86 -62.51 73.54
CA LYS A 158 -35.68 -62.33 72.33
C LYS A 158 -35.67 -60.88 71.81
N ARG A 159 -35.75 -59.89 72.72
CA ARG A 159 -35.66 -58.47 72.33
C ARG A 159 -34.28 -58.09 71.81
N THR A 160 -33.21 -58.63 72.39
CA THR A 160 -31.85 -58.36 71.89
C THR A 160 -31.64 -58.98 70.52
N ASP A 161 -32.16 -60.19 70.27
CA ASP A 161 -32.09 -60.85 68.96
C ASP A 161 -32.88 -60.06 67.89
N GLU A 162 -34.01 -59.47 68.28
CA GLU A 162 -34.84 -58.65 67.39
C GLU A 162 -34.14 -57.32 67.03
N VAL A 163 -33.58 -56.63 68.02
CA VAL A 163 -32.77 -55.42 67.79
C VAL A 163 -31.53 -55.74 66.95
N GLU A 164 -30.89 -56.90 67.14
CA GLU A 164 -29.74 -57.32 66.31
C GLU A 164 -30.15 -57.56 64.85
N LYS A 165 -31.32 -58.14 64.60
CA LYS A 165 -31.88 -58.30 63.25
C LYS A 165 -32.16 -56.95 62.59
N GLU A 166 -32.79 -56.03 63.32
CA GLU A 166 -33.04 -54.67 62.83
C GLU A 166 -31.75 -53.91 62.53
N LEU A 167 -30.73 -54.02 63.39
CA LEU A 167 -29.44 -53.38 63.18
C LEU A 167 -28.72 -53.94 61.93
N LYS A 168 -28.80 -55.26 61.70
CA LYS A 168 -28.28 -55.89 60.48
C LYS A 168 -29.02 -55.42 59.23
N ALA A 169 -30.34 -55.27 59.29
CA ALA A 169 -31.15 -54.75 58.19
C ALA A 169 -30.79 -53.29 57.87
N LEU A 170 -30.72 -52.43 58.89
CA LEU A 170 -30.29 -51.03 58.77
C LEU A 170 -28.89 -50.93 58.16
N LYS A 171 -27.94 -51.75 58.60
CA LYS A 171 -26.56 -51.77 58.07
C LYS A 171 -26.50 -52.18 56.60
N LEU A 172 -27.39 -53.07 56.16
CA LEU A 172 -27.48 -53.45 54.76
C LEU A 172 -28.09 -52.33 53.92
N GLU A 173 -29.10 -51.65 54.44
CA GLU A 173 -29.75 -50.53 53.75
C GLU A 173 -28.83 -49.31 53.63
N THR A 174 -28.09 -48.96 54.67
CA THR A 174 -27.09 -47.89 54.61
C THR A 174 -26.00 -48.19 53.58
N LYS A 175 -25.49 -49.43 53.54
CA LYS A 175 -24.53 -49.87 52.52
C LYS A 175 -25.09 -49.81 51.09
N LYS A 176 -26.39 -50.07 50.93
CA LYS A 176 -27.07 -49.92 49.62
C LYS A 176 -27.16 -48.45 49.21
N LYS A 177 -27.57 -47.57 50.12
CA LYS A 177 -27.65 -46.12 49.89
C LYS A 177 -26.29 -45.49 49.62
N GLU A 178 -25.24 -45.92 50.32
CA GLU A 178 -23.85 -45.49 50.11
C GLU A 178 -23.39 -45.80 48.68
N LYS A 179 -23.53 -47.05 48.22
CA LYS A 179 -23.21 -47.42 46.83
C LYS A 179 -24.03 -46.65 45.79
N GLU A 180 -25.26 -46.28 46.12
CA GLU A 180 -26.10 -45.49 45.24
C GLU A 180 -25.67 -44.02 45.19
N ALA A 181 -25.22 -43.45 46.32
CA ALA A 181 -24.63 -42.13 46.39
C ALA A 181 -23.32 -42.06 45.60
N GLU A 182 -22.43 -43.04 45.74
CA GLU A 182 -21.19 -43.14 44.96
C GLU A 182 -21.45 -43.16 43.44
N ARG A 183 -22.48 -43.92 43.00
CA ARG A 183 -22.89 -43.95 41.58
C ARG A 183 -23.39 -42.58 41.11
N ARG A 184 -24.22 -41.90 41.92
CA ARG A 184 -24.70 -40.54 41.60
C ARG A 184 -23.56 -39.55 41.53
N GLU A 185 -22.60 -39.62 42.45
CA GLU A 185 -21.45 -38.72 42.49
C GLU A 185 -20.56 -38.91 41.25
N LEU A 186 -20.30 -40.15 40.85
CA LEU A 186 -19.59 -40.46 39.60
C LEU A 186 -20.34 -39.89 38.37
N GLU A 187 -21.66 -40.07 38.31
CA GLU A 187 -22.48 -39.57 37.20
C GLU A 187 -22.50 -38.03 37.15
N MET A 188 -22.66 -37.38 38.31
CA MET A 188 -22.59 -35.92 38.42
C MET A 188 -21.21 -35.40 38.02
N GLY A 189 -20.13 -36.07 38.42
CA GLY A 189 -18.77 -35.72 38.01
C GLY A 189 -18.56 -35.84 36.49
N LYS A 190 -19.17 -36.83 35.83
CA LYS A 190 -19.15 -36.94 34.36
C LYS A 190 -19.95 -35.81 33.70
N LYS A 191 -21.14 -35.49 34.21
CA LYS A 191 -21.96 -34.38 33.71
C LYS A 191 -21.27 -33.03 33.88
N GLN A 192 -20.60 -32.82 35.02
CA GLN A 192 -19.86 -31.60 35.31
C GLN A 192 -18.72 -31.38 34.29
N LYS A 193 -17.92 -32.41 34.01
CA LYS A 193 -16.87 -32.34 32.98
C LYS A 193 -17.42 -32.03 31.59
N MET A 194 -18.57 -32.61 31.24
CA MET A 194 -19.24 -32.33 29.97
C MET A 194 -19.73 -30.88 29.88
N ILE A 195 -20.27 -30.33 30.97
CA ILE A 195 -20.69 -28.93 31.06
C ILE A 195 -19.48 -28.01 30.85
N GLU A 196 -18.38 -28.24 31.56
CA GLU A 196 -17.15 -27.45 31.42
C GLU A 196 -16.60 -27.48 29.97
N GLU A 197 -16.62 -28.65 29.32
CA GLU A 197 -16.20 -28.76 27.92
C GLU A 197 -17.12 -27.98 26.97
N LEU A 198 -18.44 -28.02 27.20
CA LEU A 198 -19.41 -27.26 26.42
C LEU A 198 -19.27 -25.75 26.63
N GLU A 199 -19.06 -25.30 27.87
CA GLU A 199 -18.81 -23.89 28.20
C GLU A 199 -17.57 -23.36 27.46
N LEU A 200 -16.48 -24.14 27.45
CA LEU A 200 -15.27 -23.79 26.69
C LEU A 200 -15.52 -23.73 25.17
N LYS A 201 -16.38 -24.61 24.63
CA LYS A 201 -16.77 -24.57 23.21
C LYS A 201 -17.62 -23.34 22.90
N VAL A 202 -18.60 -23.01 23.73
CA VAL A 202 -19.45 -21.82 23.57
C VAL A 202 -18.58 -20.56 23.60
N SER A 203 -17.70 -20.41 24.59
CA SER A 203 -16.80 -19.25 24.67
C SER A 203 -15.91 -19.10 23.42
N ARG A 204 -15.39 -20.21 22.87
CA ARG A 204 -14.63 -20.18 21.61
C ARG A 204 -15.47 -19.79 20.40
N LEU A 205 -16.72 -20.25 20.32
CA LEU A 205 -17.63 -19.90 19.24
C LEU A 205 -17.99 -18.41 19.30
N GLU A 206 -18.28 -17.87 20.48
CA GLU A 206 -18.53 -16.44 20.69
C GLU A 206 -17.32 -15.57 20.32
N ALA A 207 -16.11 -16.01 20.69
CA ALA A 207 -14.87 -15.33 20.29
C ALA A 207 -14.61 -15.38 18.77
N ASN A 208 -15.03 -16.45 18.10
CA ASN A 208 -14.93 -16.54 16.64
C ASN A 208 -15.99 -15.68 15.94
N GLU A 209 -17.22 -15.63 16.46
CA GLU A 209 -18.30 -14.81 15.91
C GLU A 209 -17.97 -13.32 16.02
N THR A 210 -17.46 -12.88 17.18
CA THR A 210 -17.02 -11.48 17.36
C THR A 210 -15.89 -11.10 16.40
N ARG A 211 -14.93 -12.00 16.16
CA ARG A 211 -13.85 -11.81 15.19
C ARG A 211 -14.37 -11.73 13.75
N MET A 212 -15.32 -12.58 13.39
CA MET A 212 -15.97 -12.55 12.06
C MET A 212 -16.67 -11.21 11.83
N ARG A 213 -17.48 -10.75 12.80
CA ARG A 213 -18.15 -9.44 12.74
C ARG A 213 -17.17 -8.27 12.66
N LEU A 214 -16.02 -8.35 13.34
CA LEU A 214 -14.98 -7.34 13.26
C LEU A 214 -14.34 -7.32 11.85
N ASN A 215 -14.03 -8.50 11.30
CA ASN A 215 -13.48 -8.61 9.94
C ASN A 215 -14.46 -8.09 8.88
N GLU A 216 -15.75 -8.38 9.00
CA GLU A 216 -16.79 -7.84 8.11
C GLU A 216 -16.84 -6.31 8.16
N LYS A 217 -16.79 -5.72 9.36
CA LYS A 217 -16.74 -4.26 9.52
C LYS A 217 -15.46 -3.67 8.92
N ASN A 218 -14.30 -4.27 9.17
CA ASN A 218 -13.04 -3.82 8.61
C ASN A 218 -13.05 -3.90 7.08
N HIS A 219 -13.63 -4.96 6.51
CA HIS A 219 -13.78 -5.08 5.06
C HIS A 219 -14.70 -3.99 4.51
N SER A 220 -15.84 -3.74 5.15
CA SER A 220 -16.76 -2.67 4.75
C SER A 220 -16.15 -1.27 4.86
N ILE A 221 -15.31 -1.02 5.87
CA ILE A 221 -14.55 0.24 6.00
C ILE A 221 -13.58 0.39 4.84
N HIS A 222 -12.79 -0.65 4.56
CA HIS A 222 -11.82 -0.63 3.46
C HIS A 222 -12.49 -0.46 2.09
N GLU A 223 -13.61 -1.15 1.83
CA GLU A 223 -14.40 -0.95 0.60
C GLU A 223 -14.90 0.49 0.47
N LYS A 224 -15.34 1.10 1.58
CA LYS A 224 -15.79 2.49 1.57
C LYS A 224 -14.65 3.47 1.31
N GLU A 225 -13.50 3.27 1.95
CA GLU A 225 -12.29 4.08 1.71
C GLU A 225 -11.82 3.97 0.25
N GLN A 226 -11.87 2.77 -0.33
CA GLN A 226 -11.58 2.58 -1.75
C GLN A 226 -12.57 3.30 -2.66
N SER A 227 -13.87 3.25 -2.34
CA SER A 227 -14.91 3.98 -3.10
C SER A 227 -14.68 5.50 -3.02
N GLU A 228 -14.41 6.04 -1.84
CA GLU A 228 -14.16 7.47 -1.64
C GLU A 228 -12.90 7.93 -2.41
N LEU A 229 -11.84 7.11 -2.44
CA LEU A 229 -10.65 7.40 -3.24
C LEU A 229 -10.92 7.37 -4.75
N ILE A 230 -11.74 6.44 -5.23
CA ILE A 230 -12.15 6.36 -6.64
C ILE A 230 -12.94 7.60 -7.04
N ASP A 231 -13.88 8.05 -6.20
CA ASP A 231 -14.69 9.24 -6.46
C ASP A 231 -13.82 10.51 -6.54
N GLU A 232 -12.85 10.66 -5.63
CA GLU A 232 -11.89 11.76 -5.63
C GLU A 232 -11.02 11.75 -6.90
N LEU A 233 -10.44 10.60 -7.26
CA LEU A 233 -9.63 10.46 -8.47
C LEU A 233 -10.45 10.70 -9.74
N THR A 234 -11.71 10.28 -9.77
CA THR A 234 -12.63 10.52 -10.89
C THR A 234 -12.88 12.01 -11.06
N THR A 235 -13.18 12.72 -9.96
CA THR A 235 -13.40 14.17 -9.97
C THR A 235 -12.15 14.93 -10.43
N GLN A 236 -10.95 14.50 -10.00
CA GLN A 236 -9.70 15.07 -10.46
C GLN A 236 -9.48 14.86 -11.97
N LEU A 237 -9.78 13.67 -12.47
CA LEU A 237 -9.66 13.34 -13.89
C LEU A 237 -10.62 14.17 -14.75
N GLU A 238 -11.87 14.35 -14.31
CA GLU A 238 -12.86 15.21 -14.97
C GLU A 238 -12.36 16.66 -15.06
N ASN A 239 -11.89 17.22 -13.95
CA ASN A 239 -11.32 18.57 -13.91
C ASN A 239 -10.10 18.73 -14.83
N GLN A 240 -9.24 17.71 -14.92
CA GLN A 240 -8.11 17.74 -15.87
C GLN A 240 -8.59 17.68 -17.32
N ASN A 241 -9.61 16.86 -17.61
CA ASN A 241 -10.16 16.73 -18.95
C ASN A 241 -10.82 18.04 -19.42
N GLU A 242 -11.53 18.75 -18.54
CA GLU A 242 -12.07 20.07 -18.82
C GLU A 242 -10.98 21.10 -19.14
N LYS A 243 -9.87 21.10 -18.39
CA LYS A 243 -8.71 21.96 -18.67
C LYS A 243 -8.08 21.66 -20.03
N ILE A 244 -7.97 20.38 -20.39
CA ILE A 244 -7.44 19.96 -21.70
C ILE A 244 -8.35 20.47 -22.81
N GLN A 245 -9.67 20.30 -22.68
CA GLN A 245 -10.64 20.81 -23.67
C GLN A 245 -10.56 22.33 -23.85
N LEU A 246 -10.43 23.09 -22.75
CA LEU A 246 -10.25 24.53 -22.82
C LEU A 246 -8.95 24.91 -23.55
N MET A 247 -7.86 24.19 -23.28
CA MET A 247 -6.57 24.42 -23.93
C MET A 247 -6.62 24.08 -25.43
N GLU A 248 -7.32 23.01 -25.82
CA GLU A 248 -7.54 22.66 -27.24
C GLU A 248 -8.32 23.73 -27.98
N LEU A 249 -9.38 24.28 -27.38
CA LEU A 249 -10.15 25.38 -27.96
C LEU A 249 -9.29 26.65 -28.14
N GLU A 250 -8.44 26.96 -27.16
CA GLU A 250 -7.50 28.08 -27.23
C GLU A 250 -6.49 27.88 -28.37
N LEU A 251 -5.93 26.67 -28.50
CA LEU A 251 -5.00 26.32 -29.57
C LEU A 251 -5.66 26.43 -30.95
N GLN A 252 -6.89 25.96 -31.09
CA GLN A 252 -7.63 26.05 -32.35
C GLN A 252 -7.89 27.52 -32.74
N ARG A 253 -8.27 28.36 -31.78
CA ARG A 253 -8.44 29.81 -32.00
C ARG A 253 -7.13 30.46 -32.46
N ASN A 254 -6.02 30.12 -31.82
CA ASN A 254 -4.71 30.65 -32.17
C ASN A 254 -4.26 30.17 -33.55
N GLU A 255 -4.53 28.92 -33.91
CA GLU A 255 -4.25 28.37 -35.24
C GLU A 255 -5.02 29.12 -36.33
N GLU A 256 -6.31 29.40 -36.11
CA GLU A 256 -7.14 30.18 -37.03
C GLU A 256 -6.63 31.62 -37.21
N SER A 257 -6.22 32.26 -36.10
CA SER A 257 -5.62 33.60 -36.13
C SER A 257 -4.31 33.61 -36.94
N LEU A 258 -3.41 32.65 -36.69
CA LEU A 258 -2.16 32.52 -37.45
C LEU A 258 -2.41 32.27 -38.94
N LYS A 259 -3.38 31.40 -39.28
CA LYS A 259 -3.78 31.17 -40.68
C LYS A 259 -4.30 32.43 -41.36
N LEU A 260 -4.97 33.32 -40.62
CA LEU A 260 -5.43 34.60 -41.17
C LEU A 260 -4.24 35.55 -41.41
N GLU A 261 -3.32 35.62 -40.46
CA GLU A 261 -2.11 36.45 -40.57
C GLU A 261 -1.23 36.01 -41.74
N ILE A 262 -0.99 34.70 -41.89
CA ILE A 262 -0.25 34.14 -43.03
C ILE A 262 -0.88 34.58 -44.35
N ARG A 263 -2.20 34.42 -44.51
CA ARG A 263 -2.92 34.84 -45.72
C ARG A 263 -2.78 36.33 -46.00
N GLN A 264 -2.76 37.16 -44.96
CA GLN A 264 -2.57 38.60 -45.11
C GLN A 264 -1.15 38.94 -45.55
N LYS A 265 -0.14 38.28 -44.98
CA LYS A 265 1.26 38.47 -45.37
C LYS A 265 1.51 37.98 -46.80
N GLU A 266 0.94 36.85 -47.19
CA GLU A 266 1.02 36.32 -48.56
C GLU A 266 0.47 37.30 -49.59
N ARG A 267 -0.67 37.95 -49.31
CA ARG A 267 -1.20 39.02 -50.17
C ARG A 267 -0.23 40.19 -50.30
N GLY A 268 0.35 40.65 -49.19
CA GLY A 268 1.33 41.73 -49.20
C GLY A 268 2.60 41.37 -49.99
N PHE A 269 3.06 40.11 -49.93
CA PHE A 269 4.17 39.65 -50.75
C PHE A 269 3.82 39.63 -52.24
N GLU A 270 2.59 39.25 -52.60
CA GLU A 270 2.14 39.27 -54.00
C GLU A 270 2.08 40.68 -54.57
N GLU A 271 1.56 41.64 -53.78
CA GLU A 271 1.55 43.06 -54.14
C GLU A 271 2.98 43.59 -54.34
N LEU A 272 3.91 43.26 -53.43
CA LEU A 272 5.31 43.67 -53.56
C LEU A 272 5.97 43.04 -54.80
N ARG A 273 5.69 41.77 -55.09
CA ARG A 273 6.17 41.09 -56.31
C ARG A 273 5.68 41.81 -57.57
N ALA A 274 4.42 42.23 -57.61
CA ALA A 274 3.87 42.97 -58.74
C ALA A 274 4.57 44.33 -58.92
N VAL A 275 4.83 45.07 -57.84
CA VAL A 275 5.56 46.34 -57.90
C VAL A 275 6.99 46.15 -58.39
N ILE A 276 7.71 45.14 -57.90
CA ILE A 276 9.07 44.82 -58.35
C ILE A 276 9.08 44.50 -59.85
N PHE A 277 8.09 43.75 -60.33
CA PHE A 277 7.96 43.43 -61.76
C PHE A 277 7.79 44.70 -62.61
N ILE A 278 6.87 45.60 -62.22
CA ILE A 278 6.66 46.88 -62.92
C ILE A 278 7.95 47.70 -62.93
N MET A 279 8.60 47.85 -61.77
CA MET A 279 9.82 48.64 -61.64
C MET A 279 10.97 48.06 -62.47
N SER A 280 11.05 46.73 -62.58
CA SER A 280 12.03 46.06 -63.44
C SER A 280 11.79 46.36 -64.92
N THR A 281 10.55 46.35 -65.39
CA THR A 281 10.24 46.69 -66.79
C THR A 281 10.53 48.16 -67.11
N GLU A 282 10.32 49.06 -66.14
CA GLU A 282 10.64 50.48 -66.28
C GLU A 282 12.16 50.71 -66.31
N MET A 283 12.90 50.05 -65.41
CA MET A 283 14.36 50.07 -65.40
C MET A 283 14.95 49.60 -66.72
N GLU A 284 14.43 48.51 -67.31
CA GLU A 284 14.86 48.03 -68.62
C GLU A 284 14.58 49.06 -69.74
N SER A 285 13.48 49.80 -69.65
CA SER A 285 13.18 50.89 -70.59
C SER A 285 14.15 52.05 -70.45
N ILE A 286 14.38 52.52 -69.23
CA ILE A 286 15.34 53.60 -68.94
C ILE A 286 16.75 53.19 -69.41
N GLN A 287 17.15 51.94 -69.19
CA GLN A 287 18.44 51.44 -69.67
C GLN A 287 18.54 51.45 -71.20
N ARG A 288 17.47 51.10 -71.91
CA ARG A 288 17.44 51.20 -73.38
C ARG A 288 17.58 52.65 -73.84
N ASP A 289 16.86 53.57 -73.22
CA ASP A 289 16.91 54.99 -73.58
C ASP A 289 18.30 55.59 -73.29
N ASN A 290 18.91 55.24 -72.16
CA ASN A 290 20.28 55.63 -71.84
C ASN A 290 21.30 55.11 -72.86
N ARG A 291 21.17 53.86 -73.33
CA ARG A 291 22.05 53.33 -74.39
C ARG A 291 21.90 54.12 -75.69
N ASN A 292 20.65 54.41 -76.09
CA ASN A 292 20.39 55.22 -77.28
C ASN A 292 20.99 56.64 -77.16
N LEU A 293 20.87 57.27 -75.99
CA LEU A 293 21.49 58.58 -75.73
C LEU A 293 23.02 58.51 -75.75
N GLN A 294 23.61 57.46 -75.18
CA GLN A 294 25.07 57.24 -75.23
C GLN A 294 25.57 57.04 -76.67
N GLU A 295 24.84 56.30 -77.50
CA GLU A 295 25.14 56.14 -78.92
C GLU A 295 25.06 57.48 -79.67
N GLN A 296 24.08 58.33 -79.34
CA GLN A 296 23.98 59.69 -79.90
C GLN A 296 25.15 60.59 -79.46
N ILE A 297 25.58 60.51 -78.20
CA ILE A 297 26.73 61.26 -77.69
C ILE A 297 28.03 60.78 -78.35
N ALA A 298 28.23 59.47 -78.50
CA ALA A 298 29.40 58.89 -79.17
C ALA A 298 29.47 59.22 -80.67
N SER A 299 28.35 59.62 -81.28
CA SER A 299 28.27 60.05 -82.68
C SER A 299 28.67 61.53 -82.88
N ILE A 300 28.95 62.27 -81.80
CA ILE A 300 29.47 63.64 -81.84
C ILE A 300 31.01 63.56 -81.96
N PRO A 301 31.66 64.25 -82.91
CA PRO A 301 33.12 64.20 -83.04
C PRO A 301 33.82 64.82 -81.81
N GLU A 302 34.60 64.03 -81.06
CA GLU A 302 35.42 64.54 -79.96
C GLU A 302 36.67 65.29 -80.46
N ALA A 303 36.97 66.41 -79.78
CA ALA A 303 38.21 67.17 -79.86
C ALA A 303 39.29 66.55 -78.93
N PRO A 304 40.60 66.88 -79.10
CA PRO A 304 41.72 66.01 -78.71
C PRO A 304 42.02 65.96 -77.19
N PRO A 305 42.79 64.94 -76.74
CA PRO A 305 42.83 64.53 -75.33
C PRO A 305 43.95 65.20 -74.53
N THR A 306 43.69 65.51 -73.25
CA THR A 306 44.62 65.45 -72.08
C THR A 306 43.97 66.08 -70.84
N PRO A 307 44.45 65.83 -69.60
CA PRO A 307 45.03 64.64 -69.00
C PRO A 307 44.25 64.17 -67.75
N THR A 308 44.47 62.91 -67.39
CA THR A 308 44.06 62.24 -66.16
C THR A 308 44.34 63.06 -64.89
N VAL A 309 43.30 63.28 -64.08
CA VAL A 309 43.38 63.80 -62.71
C VAL A 309 42.75 62.76 -61.77
N PRO A 310 43.31 62.55 -60.55
CA PRO A 310 43.34 61.27 -59.87
C PRO A 310 42.00 60.79 -59.31
N GLU A 311 41.78 59.48 -59.37
CA GLU A 311 40.91 58.78 -58.42
C GLU A 311 41.38 59.11 -57.01
N TYR A 312 40.57 59.88 -56.29
CA TYR A 312 40.60 59.88 -54.83
C TYR A 312 40.16 58.48 -54.36
N PRO A 313 40.97 57.76 -53.57
CA PRO A 313 40.47 56.64 -52.82
C PRO A 313 39.55 57.22 -51.73
N SER A 314 38.25 57.05 -51.89
CA SER A 314 37.34 57.21 -50.76
C SER A 314 37.62 56.06 -49.79
N GLU A 315 38.52 56.31 -48.84
CA GLU A 315 38.41 55.69 -47.52
C GLU A 315 36.99 55.99 -47.00
N GLU A 316 36.22 54.95 -46.72
CA GLU A 316 35.56 54.69 -45.43
C GLU A 316 34.34 53.75 -45.60
N GLN A 317 34.53 52.52 -45.10
CA GLN A 317 33.51 51.61 -44.55
C GLN A 317 32.38 50.97 -45.40
N PRO A 318 32.59 50.38 -46.60
CA PRO A 318 31.55 49.58 -47.25
C PRO A 318 31.34 48.17 -46.64
N ASN A 319 32.27 47.67 -45.82
CA ASN A 319 32.30 46.24 -45.46
C ASN A 319 31.84 45.91 -44.03
N HIS A 320 31.59 46.89 -43.16
CA HIS A 320 31.33 46.62 -41.73
C HIS A 320 30.05 45.78 -41.51
N HIS A 321 28.97 46.10 -42.23
CA HIS A 321 27.72 45.33 -42.17
C HIS A 321 27.87 43.92 -42.77
N ARG A 322 28.68 43.77 -43.82
CA ARG A 322 28.97 42.48 -44.45
C ARG A 322 29.73 41.55 -43.51
N PHE A 323 30.70 42.08 -42.75
CA PHE A 323 31.41 41.33 -41.71
C PHE A 323 30.50 40.96 -40.53
N ALA A 324 29.65 41.89 -40.07
CA ALA A 324 28.70 41.62 -39.00
C ALA A 324 27.69 40.53 -39.39
N LEU A 325 27.13 40.61 -40.61
CA LEU A 325 26.23 39.60 -41.16
C LEU A 325 26.90 38.24 -41.27
N PHE A 326 28.15 38.19 -41.76
CA PHE A 326 28.92 36.95 -41.81
C PHE A 326 29.13 36.34 -40.41
N ARG A 327 29.41 37.15 -39.38
CA ARG A 327 29.55 36.68 -38.00
C ARG A 327 28.27 36.05 -37.47
N PHE A 328 27.13 36.73 -37.59
CA PHE A 328 25.85 36.20 -37.12
C PHE A 328 25.40 34.97 -37.90
N GLN A 329 25.63 34.95 -39.22
CA GLN A 329 25.32 33.80 -40.07
C GLN A 329 26.15 32.58 -39.65
N ARG A 330 27.44 32.76 -39.35
CA ARG A 330 28.30 31.70 -38.82
C ARG A 330 27.80 31.15 -37.48
N ILE A 331 27.32 32.03 -36.59
CA ILE A 331 26.70 31.62 -35.32
C ILE A 331 25.44 30.79 -35.61
N LYS A 332 24.52 31.28 -36.44
CA LYS A 332 23.29 30.57 -36.81
C LYS A 332 23.57 29.18 -37.40
N ASP A 333 24.52 29.07 -38.32
CA ASP A 333 24.86 27.81 -38.99
C ASP A 333 25.44 26.79 -37.99
N SER A 334 26.22 27.26 -37.00
CA SER A 334 26.74 26.40 -35.93
C SER A 334 25.64 25.81 -35.03
N LEU A 335 24.51 26.51 -34.88
CA LEU A 335 23.37 26.12 -34.03
C LEU A 335 22.29 25.33 -34.81
N CYS A 336 22.21 25.52 -36.14
CA CYS A 336 21.24 24.89 -37.05
C CYS A 336 21.26 23.34 -36.97
N HIS A 337 22.41 22.76 -36.63
CA HIS A 337 22.61 21.31 -36.62
C HIS A 337 22.12 20.63 -35.33
N LYS A 338 21.48 21.35 -34.40
CA LYS A 338 20.96 20.85 -33.10
C LYS A 338 21.96 20.05 -32.27
N LYS A 339 23.27 20.15 -32.57
CA LYS A 339 24.32 19.35 -31.93
C LYS A 339 24.38 19.60 -30.42
N GLN A 340 24.26 20.85 -30.00
CA GLN A 340 24.25 21.23 -28.59
C GLN A 340 23.03 20.69 -27.85
N LEU A 341 21.85 20.69 -28.48
CA LEU A 341 20.64 20.11 -27.88
C LEU A 341 20.78 18.59 -27.72
N GLY A 342 21.37 17.92 -28.71
CA GLY A 342 21.70 16.50 -28.63
C GLY A 342 22.68 16.20 -27.48
N GLN A 343 23.74 16.98 -27.36
CA GLN A 343 24.72 16.86 -26.27
C GLN A 343 24.10 17.13 -24.90
N ALA A 344 23.28 18.16 -24.79
CA ALA A 344 22.56 18.50 -23.56
C ALA A 344 21.63 17.35 -23.12
N LYS A 345 20.89 16.77 -24.07
CA LYS A 345 20.02 15.62 -23.82
C LYS A 345 20.82 14.40 -23.38
N GLU A 346 21.95 14.12 -24.04
CA GLU A 346 22.83 13.00 -23.66
C GLU A 346 23.36 13.15 -22.23
N MET A 347 23.79 14.35 -21.83
CA MET A 347 24.24 14.61 -20.46
C MET A 347 23.14 14.34 -19.44
N VAL A 348 21.91 14.77 -19.71
CA VAL A 348 20.75 14.60 -18.83
C VAL A 348 20.37 13.12 -18.70
N GLU A 349 20.27 12.40 -19.81
CA GLU A 349 19.97 10.97 -19.81
C GLU A 349 21.08 10.15 -19.12
N LYS A 350 22.34 10.55 -19.29
CA LYS A 350 23.47 9.91 -18.59
C LYS A 350 23.41 10.15 -17.08
N MET A 351 23.05 11.36 -16.66
CA MET A 351 22.86 11.69 -15.24
C MET A 351 21.71 10.88 -14.62
N LYS A 352 20.58 10.79 -15.33
CA LYS A 352 19.39 10.03 -14.91
C LYS A 352 19.65 8.52 -14.84
N SER A 353 20.41 7.96 -15.78
CA SER A 353 20.78 6.53 -15.75
C SER A 353 21.83 6.18 -14.69
N SER A 354 22.58 7.17 -14.20
CA SER A 354 23.63 6.97 -13.19
C SER A 354 23.14 7.18 -11.75
N SER A 355 21.89 7.63 -11.54
CA SER A 355 21.32 7.87 -10.22
C SER A 355 19.85 7.51 -10.17
N ASN A 356 19.40 6.88 -9.08
CA ASN A 356 17.98 6.57 -8.85
C ASN A 356 17.26 7.61 -7.97
N LEU A 357 17.94 8.71 -7.59
CA LEU A 357 17.34 9.75 -6.76
C LEU A 357 16.42 10.64 -7.60
N VAL A 358 15.18 10.80 -7.15
CA VAL A 358 14.12 11.53 -7.85
C VAL A 358 14.49 13.01 -7.99
N GLU A 359 15.09 13.60 -6.97
CA GLU A 359 15.53 15.00 -6.96
C GLU A 359 16.60 15.27 -8.02
N ILE A 360 17.47 14.29 -8.29
CA ILE A 360 18.49 14.39 -9.35
C ILE A 360 17.83 14.37 -10.72
N HIS A 361 16.79 13.56 -10.90
CA HIS A 361 16.03 13.52 -12.16
C HIS A 361 15.31 14.85 -12.38
N GLN A 362 14.70 15.41 -11.34
CA GLN A 362 14.04 16.72 -11.39
C GLN A 362 15.01 17.86 -11.73
N ILE A 363 16.19 17.89 -11.09
CA ILE A 363 17.24 18.88 -11.41
C ILE A 363 17.67 18.74 -12.87
N ALA A 364 17.90 17.51 -13.34
CA ALA A 364 18.36 17.29 -14.70
C ALA A 364 17.32 17.68 -15.76
N GLU A 365 16.06 17.37 -15.52
CA GLU A 365 14.96 17.78 -16.40
C GLU A 365 14.76 19.30 -16.40
N TYR A 366 14.77 19.93 -15.22
CA TYR A 366 14.64 21.38 -15.11
C TYR A 366 15.75 22.12 -15.86
N GLU A 367 17.00 21.71 -15.66
CA GLU A 367 18.17 22.31 -16.33
C GLU A 367 18.14 22.10 -17.85
N TYR A 368 17.66 20.95 -18.32
CA TYR A 368 17.42 20.72 -19.74
C TYR A 368 16.41 21.72 -20.33
N TYR A 369 15.26 21.89 -19.68
CA TYR A 369 14.23 22.82 -20.13
C TYR A 369 14.74 24.27 -20.13
N GLN A 370 15.48 24.67 -19.08
CA GLN A 370 16.07 26.00 -19.01
C GLN A 370 17.12 26.21 -20.12
N PHE A 371 17.97 25.22 -20.38
CA PHE A 371 18.95 25.28 -21.46
C PHE A 371 18.28 25.38 -22.84
N GLU A 372 17.25 24.58 -23.10
CA GLU A 372 16.47 24.62 -24.34
C GLU A 372 15.83 25.99 -24.56
N GLY A 373 15.21 26.56 -23.51
CA GLY A 373 14.65 27.90 -23.55
C GLY A 373 15.69 28.99 -23.82
N LYS A 374 16.84 28.94 -23.13
CA LYS A 374 17.96 29.88 -23.36
C LYS A 374 18.49 29.77 -24.78
N LEU A 375 18.66 28.55 -25.30
CA LEU A 375 19.13 28.30 -26.66
C LEU A 375 18.15 28.86 -27.70
N LEU A 376 16.86 28.64 -27.51
CA LEU A 376 15.83 29.18 -28.39
C LEU A 376 15.85 30.71 -28.43
N LYS A 377 15.95 31.36 -27.26
CA LYS A 377 16.05 32.82 -27.15
C LYS A 377 17.30 33.36 -27.85
N TYR A 378 18.43 32.69 -27.65
CA TYR A 378 19.71 33.05 -28.27
C TYR A 378 19.64 32.97 -29.80
N VAL A 379 19.16 31.83 -30.35
CA VAL A 379 19.00 31.63 -31.80
C VAL A 379 18.06 32.69 -32.39
N LYS A 380 16.94 32.96 -31.73
CA LYS A 380 15.98 33.97 -32.18
C LYS A 380 16.60 35.37 -32.27
N GLU A 381 17.40 35.78 -31.27
CA GLU A 381 18.06 37.08 -31.31
C GLU A 381 19.11 37.16 -32.43
N VAL A 382 19.86 36.08 -32.68
CA VAL A 382 20.78 35.98 -33.81
C VAL A 382 20.05 36.17 -35.14
N GLU A 383 18.91 35.51 -35.33
CA GLU A 383 18.09 35.64 -36.54
C GLU A 383 17.53 37.05 -36.73
N LEU A 384 17.02 37.67 -35.66
CA LEU A 384 16.53 39.06 -35.69
C LEU A 384 17.65 40.06 -36.02
N ASN A 385 18.87 39.85 -35.50
CA ASN A 385 20.02 40.68 -35.83
C ASN A 385 20.46 40.50 -37.29
N ILE A 386 20.44 39.28 -37.83
CA ILE A 386 20.69 39.05 -39.26
C ILE A 386 19.67 39.79 -40.11
N GLN A 387 18.39 39.72 -39.73
CA GLN A 387 17.31 40.37 -40.47
C GLN A 387 17.46 41.90 -40.44
N ARG A 388 17.74 42.49 -39.27
CA ARG A 388 17.99 43.94 -39.14
C ARG A 388 19.15 44.44 -39.98
N ILE A 389 20.28 43.71 -39.97
CA ILE A 389 21.44 44.08 -40.80
C ILE A 389 21.10 43.97 -42.30
N LYS A 390 20.31 42.97 -42.71
CA LYS A 390 19.89 42.81 -44.11
C LYS A 390 18.95 43.92 -44.59
N GLU A 391 18.05 44.36 -43.73
CA GLU A 391 17.05 45.38 -44.07
C GLU A 391 17.64 46.79 -44.07
N ASN A 392 18.45 47.12 -43.07
CA ASN A 392 18.88 48.50 -42.85
C ASN A 392 20.33 48.76 -43.27
N CYS A 393 21.11 47.70 -43.58
CA CYS A 393 22.55 47.77 -43.84
C CYS A 393 23.37 48.48 -42.74
N ASP A 394 22.78 48.68 -41.55
CA ASP A 394 23.34 49.41 -40.43
C ASP A 394 23.51 48.50 -39.21
N VAL A 395 24.77 48.35 -38.78
CA VAL A 395 25.17 47.50 -37.65
C VAL A 395 24.84 48.16 -36.30
N SER A 396 24.60 49.47 -36.26
CA SER A 396 24.25 50.18 -35.02
C SER A 396 22.88 49.76 -34.46
N THR A 397 22.03 49.17 -35.31
CA THR A 397 20.65 48.77 -34.99
C THR A 397 20.53 47.36 -34.40
N VAL A 398 21.63 46.61 -34.31
CA VAL A 398 21.63 45.26 -33.73
C VAL A 398 21.54 45.29 -32.22
N ASN A 399 20.82 44.35 -31.64
CA ASN A 399 20.85 44.17 -30.19
C ASN A 399 22.09 43.36 -29.79
N PRO A 400 22.66 43.60 -28.60
CA PRO A 400 23.62 42.68 -28.01
C PRO A 400 22.99 41.29 -27.85
N LEU A 401 23.75 40.25 -28.17
CA LEU A 401 23.29 38.88 -27.94
C LEU A 401 23.22 38.60 -26.43
N PRO A 402 22.23 37.80 -25.98
CA PRO A 402 22.25 37.28 -24.63
C PRO A 402 23.46 36.37 -24.43
N ASP A 403 23.76 36.04 -23.17
CA ASP A 403 24.83 35.09 -22.85
C ASP A 403 24.63 33.76 -23.59
N SER A 404 25.75 33.13 -23.93
CA SER A 404 25.74 31.81 -24.56
C SER A 404 24.94 30.84 -23.70
N PRO A 405 24.05 30.03 -24.29
CA PRO A 405 23.26 29.07 -23.54
C PRO A 405 24.18 28.01 -22.95
N GLU A 406 24.17 27.91 -21.62
CA GLU A 406 24.96 26.98 -20.83
C GLU A 406 24.12 26.45 -19.65
N PHE A 407 24.45 25.23 -19.21
CA PHE A 407 23.90 24.69 -17.97
C PHE A 407 24.41 25.47 -16.76
N SER A 408 23.66 25.45 -15.66
CA SER A 408 24.14 26.06 -14.43
C SER A 408 25.41 25.38 -13.90
N ASN A 409 26.26 26.14 -13.22
CA ASN A 409 27.43 25.59 -12.53
C ASN A 409 27.03 24.51 -11.51
N ARG A 410 25.85 24.63 -10.89
CA ARG A 410 25.30 23.63 -9.98
C ARG A 410 25.07 22.31 -10.72
N PHE A 411 24.41 22.34 -11.87
CA PHE A 411 24.18 21.16 -12.69
C PHE A 411 25.50 20.50 -13.11
N ILE A 412 26.46 21.29 -13.63
CA ILE A 412 27.75 20.76 -14.09
C ILE A 412 28.51 20.10 -12.94
N ASN A 413 28.56 20.73 -11.77
CA ASN A 413 29.23 20.17 -10.59
C ASN A 413 28.56 18.86 -10.13
N LEU A 414 27.23 18.83 -10.10
CA LEU A 414 26.46 17.66 -9.69
C LEU A 414 26.63 16.52 -10.70
N TYR A 415 26.56 16.82 -12.00
CA TYR A 415 26.79 15.88 -13.10
C TYR A 415 28.16 15.20 -12.96
N TRP A 416 29.24 15.97 -12.80
CA TRP A 416 30.58 15.40 -12.67
C TRP A 416 30.73 14.51 -11.44
N ARG A 417 30.08 14.81 -10.32
CA ARG A 417 30.12 13.95 -9.13
C ARG A 417 29.40 12.62 -9.36
N ILE A 418 28.20 12.67 -9.93
CA ILE A 418 27.41 11.49 -10.24
C ILE A 418 28.16 10.57 -11.20
N ILE A 419 28.68 11.12 -12.30
CA ILE A 419 29.37 10.31 -13.31
C ILE A 419 30.69 9.73 -12.79
N ASN A 420 31.33 10.36 -11.81
CA ASN A 420 32.55 9.87 -11.17
C ASN A 420 32.28 9.04 -9.89
N ASN A 421 31.03 8.66 -9.61
CA ASN A 421 30.63 7.90 -8.41
C ASN A 421 31.08 8.53 -7.08
N GLN A 422 31.11 9.87 -7.01
CA GLN A 422 31.41 10.60 -5.78
C GLN A 422 30.16 10.73 -4.91
N SER A 423 30.33 10.73 -3.59
CA SER A 423 29.21 10.90 -2.64
C SER A 423 28.58 12.28 -2.78
N ILE A 424 27.25 12.32 -2.88
CA ILE A 424 26.46 13.54 -2.96
C ILE A 424 25.91 13.85 -1.57
N THR A 425 26.08 15.09 -1.10
CA THR A 425 25.53 15.50 0.20
C THR A 425 24.12 16.08 0.03
N SER A 426 23.26 15.96 1.04
CA SER A 426 21.88 16.50 0.97
C SER A 426 21.84 18.01 0.68
N SER A 427 22.84 18.76 1.15
CA SER A 427 22.97 20.20 0.93
C SER A 427 23.20 20.59 -0.55
N GLU A 428 23.59 19.64 -1.41
CA GLU A 428 23.83 19.88 -2.85
C GLU A 428 22.58 19.60 -3.70
N ILE A 429 21.68 18.79 -3.16
CA ILE A 429 20.41 18.39 -3.76
C ILE A 429 19.32 19.40 -3.38
N GLU A 430 19.37 19.97 -2.18
CA GLU A 430 18.46 21.03 -1.76
C GLU A 430 18.59 22.25 -2.67
N VAL A 431 17.47 22.69 -3.26
CA VAL A 431 17.36 23.97 -3.94
C VAL A 431 17.25 25.02 -2.83
N PRO A 432 18.29 25.83 -2.54
CA PRO A 432 18.07 26.98 -1.68
C PRO A 432 17.00 27.85 -2.34
N ASP A 433 16.03 28.35 -1.58
CA ASP A 433 15.09 29.34 -2.09
C ASP A 433 15.92 30.57 -2.51
N SER A 434 16.25 30.66 -3.81
CA SER A 434 17.04 31.76 -4.36
C SER A 434 16.21 33.03 -4.48
N GLU A 435 14.89 32.96 -4.28
CA GLU A 435 13.99 34.10 -4.33
C GLU A 435 13.51 34.47 -2.94
N CYS A 436 13.58 35.77 -2.62
CA CYS A 436 13.00 36.29 -1.39
C CYS A 436 11.48 36.18 -1.45
N PHE A 437 10.86 35.30 -0.67
CA PHE A 437 9.41 35.06 -0.71
C PHE A 437 8.54 36.25 -0.22
N ILE A 438 9.15 37.34 0.25
CA ILE A 438 8.45 38.59 0.60
C ILE A 438 8.30 39.50 -0.63
N CYS A 439 9.33 39.61 -1.46
CA CYS A 439 9.34 40.52 -2.62
C CYS A 439 9.42 39.81 -3.97
N TYR A 440 9.56 38.48 -3.97
CA TYR A 440 9.69 37.62 -5.15
C TYR A 440 10.86 38.00 -6.07
N VAL A 441 11.93 38.55 -5.50
CA VAL A 441 13.15 38.94 -6.24
C VAL A 441 14.28 37.99 -5.84
N GLU A 442 15.10 37.61 -6.82
CA GLU A 442 16.27 36.75 -6.66
C GLU A 442 17.31 37.40 -5.72
N MET A 443 17.78 36.63 -4.74
CA MET A 443 18.79 36.98 -3.76
C MET A 443 20.17 36.64 -4.34
N THR A 444 20.97 37.65 -4.62
CA THR A 444 22.34 37.47 -5.10
C THR A 444 23.31 37.26 -3.92
N SER A 445 24.45 36.61 -4.16
CA SER A 445 25.39 36.17 -3.10
C SER A 445 26.04 37.33 -2.31
N ASP A 446 25.96 38.55 -2.83
CA ASP A 446 26.46 39.79 -2.23
C ASP A 446 25.42 40.51 -1.36
N GLN A 447 24.16 40.09 -1.39
CA GLN A 447 23.08 40.72 -0.63
C GLN A 447 22.98 40.17 0.79
N LYS A 448 22.74 41.06 1.77
CA LYS A 448 22.49 40.67 3.16
C LYS A 448 21.15 39.92 3.23
N THR A 449 21.19 38.68 3.70
CA THR A 449 20.01 37.82 3.86
C THR A 449 19.70 37.56 5.33
N LEU A 450 18.45 37.21 5.61
CA LEU A 450 18.02 36.72 6.91
C LEU A 450 17.35 35.36 6.74
N GLN A 451 17.85 34.37 7.48
CA GLN A 451 17.33 33.01 7.50
C GLN A 451 16.52 32.76 8.77
N CYS A 452 15.33 32.17 8.63
CA CYS A 452 14.56 31.71 9.77
C CYS A 452 15.23 30.49 10.41
N GLU A 453 15.45 30.51 11.72
CA GLU A 453 16.08 29.39 12.44
C GLU A 453 15.27 28.09 12.35
N GLU A 454 13.95 28.22 12.20
CA GLU A 454 13.01 27.11 12.33
C GLU A 454 12.63 26.47 11.01
N CYS A 455 12.21 27.27 10.03
CA CYS A 455 11.83 26.75 8.71
C CYS A 455 12.94 26.88 7.66
N LYS A 456 14.11 27.41 8.04
CA LYS A 456 15.30 27.59 7.19
C LYS A 456 15.10 28.44 5.93
N LYS A 457 13.91 29.03 5.72
CA LYS A 457 13.61 29.95 4.62
C LYS A 457 14.44 31.22 4.73
N VAL A 458 14.95 31.67 3.58
CA VAL A 458 15.83 32.84 3.44
C VAL A 458 15.07 33.98 2.78
N THR A 459 15.33 35.22 3.22
CA THR A 459 14.76 36.44 2.66
C THR A 459 15.82 37.53 2.57
N HIS A 460 15.59 38.56 1.74
CA HIS A 460 16.36 39.80 1.85
C HIS A 460 16.25 40.34 3.27
N PHE A 461 17.38 40.75 3.83
CA PHE A 461 17.43 41.32 5.17
C PHE A 461 16.51 42.54 5.32
N GLU A 462 16.44 43.40 4.31
CA GLU A 462 15.57 44.58 4.33
C GLU A 462 14.08 44.21 4.32
N CYS A 463 13.69 43.21 3.51
CA CYS A 463 12.33 42.71 3.48
C CYS A 463 11.92 42.11 4.83
N ALA A 464 12.79 41.28 5.41
CA ALA A 464 12.56 40.69 6.71
C ALA A 464 12.47 41.75 7.82
N SER A 465 13.37 42.74 7.80
CA SER A 465 13.39 43.83 8.79
C SER A 465 12.10 44.64 8.78
N LYS A 466 11.56 44.96 7.60
CA LYS A 466 10.26 45.65 7.46
C LYS A 466 9.11 44.81 8.00
N TRP A 467 9.11 43.50 7.73
CA TRP A 467 8.08 42.58 8.22
C TRP A 467 8.12 42.41 9.74
N LEU A 468 9.31 42.20 10.30
CA LEU A 468 9.52 41.92 11.72
C LEU A 468 9.18 43.10 12.63
N LYS A 469 9.32 44.34 12.14
CA LYS A 469 8.85 45.55 12.81
C LYS A 469 7.37 45.50 13.19
N ILE A 470 6.57 44.80 12.40
CA ILE A 470 5.11 44.75 12.56
C ILE A 470 4.69 43.44 13.22
N HIS A 471 5.23 42.31 12.75
CA HIS A 471 4.67 40.99 13.06
C HIS A 471 5.49 40.16 14.05
N ARG A 472 6.77 40.50 14.31
CA ARG A 472 7.69 39.74 15.21
C ARG A 472 7.69 38.22 15.00
N SER A 473 7.40 37.78 13.79
CA SER A 473 7.29 36.36 13.44
C SER A 473 7.77 36.12 12.02
N CYS A 474 8.25 34.91 11.73
CA CYS A 474 8.61 34.49 10.39
C CYS A 474 7.43 34.66 9.40
N PRO A 475 7.63 35.30 8.24
CA PRO A 475 6.53 35.46 7.27
C PRO A 475 6.08 34.14 6.62
N HIS A 476 6.91 33.09 6.70
CA HIS A 476 6.58 31.76 6.17
C HIS A 476 5.93 30.86 7.22
N CYS A 477 6.63 30.55 8.33
CA CYS A 477 6.15 29.59 9.32
C CYS A 477 5.46 30.22 10.53
N ARG A 478 5.42 31.55 10.64
CA ARG A 478 4.81 32.31 11.75
C ARG A 478 5.39 32.04 13.14
N ARG A 479 6.50 31.30 13.25
CA ARG A 479 7.23 31.17 14.52
C ARG A 479 7.90 32.50 14.88
N GLU A 480 8.11 32.70 16.18
CA GLU A 480 8.72 33.91 16.71
C GLU A 480 10.10 34.13 16.09
N MET A 481 10.35 35.36 15.64
CA MET A 481 11.59 35.73 14.97
C MET A 481 11.85 37.20 15.27
N LEU A 482 13.00 37.51 15.85
CA LEU A 482 13.38 38.88 16.19
C LEU A 482 14.28 39.47 15.12
N ASN A 483 14.19 40.79 14.94
CA ASN A 483 15.07 41.49 14.01
C ASN A 483 16.45 41.65 14.66
N PRO A 484 17.54 41.10 14.09
CA PRO A 484 18.89 41.22 14.65
C PRO A 484 19.42 42.66 14.75
N GLU A 485 18.86 43.62 14.01
CA GLU A 485 19.23 45.04 14.13
C GLU A 485 18.51 45.77 15.27
N GLU A 486 17.32 45.33 15.66
CA GLU A 486 16.58 45.94 16.79
C GLU A 486 16.89 45.26 18.12
N PHE A 487 17.26 43.98 18.06
CA PHE A 487 17.65 43.16 19.20
C PHE A 487 18.96 42.46 18.87
N PRO A 488 20.10 43.20 18.86
CA PRO A 488 21.40 42.59 18.69
C PRO A 488 21.63 41.59 19.82
N ASP A 489 22.19 40.44 19.48
CA ASP A 489 22.46 39.37 20.44
C ASP A 489 23.41 39.91 21.52
N LEU A 490 22.95 39.94 22.78
CA LEU A 490 23.74 40.48 23.91
C LEU A 490 24.78 39.46 24.43
N GLY A 491 25.18 38.50 23.59
CA GLY A 491 26.00 37.36 23.97
C GLY A 491 27.03 36.97 22.93
N GLN A 492 28.19 37.66 22.95
CA GLN A 492 29.50 37.02 23.07
C GLN A 492 30.48 37.95 23.77
#